data_AF-A0A534ZP74-F1
#
_entry.id   AF-A0A534ZP74-F1
#
_cell.length_a   1.000
_cell.length_b   1.000
_cell.length_c   1.000
_cell.angle_alpha   90.00
_cell.angle_beta   90.00
_cell.angle_gamma   90.00
#
_symmetry.space_group_name_H-M   'P 1'
#
loop_
_entity.id
_entity.type
_entity.pdbx_description
1 polymer ?
#
loop_
_entity_poly.entity_id
_entity_poly.type
_entity_poly.pdbx_seq_one_letter_code
_entity_poly.pdbx_strand_id
1 'polypeptide(L)' 'MSVLVDRRTRVLTQGITGATGQLHTRLCREYGTQMVAGVTPGRGGTDFEGIP' A
#
# COMPACT_ATOMS: atom_id res chain seq x y z
N MET A 1 -6.27 -22.40 -2.76
CA MET A 1 -5.84 -22.11 -4.14
C MET A 1 -6.22 -20.67 -4.42
N SER A 2 -5.25 -19.80 -4.70
CA SER A 2 -5.49 -18.42 -5.13
C SER A 2 -5.75 -18.38 -6.64
N VAL A 3 -6.48 -17.37 -7.12
CA VAL A 3 -6.71 -17.15 -8.56
C VAL A 3 -5.84 -16.01 -9.08
N LEU A 4 -5.92 -14.83 -8.44
CA LEU A 4 -5.22 -13.61 -8.89
C LEU A 4 -4.11 -13.16 -7.94
N VAL A 5 -4.31 -13.31 -6.63
CA VAL A 5 -3.40 -12.79 -5.60
C VAL A 5 -3.12 -13.84 -4.54
N ASP A 6 -1.89 -13.82 -4.04
CA ASP A 6 -1.39 -14.72 -3.02
C ASP A 6 -0.44 -14.01 -2.03
N ARG A 7 0.14 -14.77 -1.09
CA ARG A 7 1.06 -14.25 -0.07
C ARG A 7 2.36 -13.65 -0.60
N ARG A 8 2.69 -13.84 -1.89
CA ARG A 8 3.87 -13.28 -2.56
C ARG A 8 3.52 -12.05 -3.39
N THR A 9 2.23 -11.72 -3.49
CA THR A 9 1.75 -10.58 -4.27
C THR A 9 2.15 -9.29 -3.58
N ARG A 10 2.95 -8.49 -4.29
CA ARG A 10 3.37 -7.16 -3.84
C ARG A 10 2.36 -6.13 -4.33
N VAL A 11 1.84 -5.33 -3.40
CA VAL A 11 0.76 -4.38 -3.67
C VAL A 11 1.27 -2.96 -3.45
N LEU A 12 0.85 -2.04 -4.32
CA LEU A 12 1.07 -0.61 -4.14
C LEU A 12 -0.27 0.14 -4.13
N THR A 13 -0.37 1.23 -3.38
CA THR A 13 -1.57 2.06 -3.32
C THR A 13 -1.37 3.36 -4.10
N GLN A 14 -2.17 3.59 -5.13
CA GLN A 14 -2.25 4.89 -5.79
C GLN A 14 -3.17 5.82 -4.98
N GLY A 15 -2.72 7.04 -4.72
CA GLY A 15 -3.38 7.97 -3.81
C GLY A 15 -3.17 7.63 -2.33
N ILE A 16 -2.04 7.01 -1.98
CA ILE A 16 -1.74 6.55 -0.60
C ILE A 16 -1.88 7.66 0.44
N THR A 17 -1.53 8.91 0.09
CA THR A 17 -1.58 10.04 1.03
C THR A 17 -2.99 10.60 1.23
N GLY A 18 -4.00 10.12 0.51
CA GLY A 18 -5.40 10.50 0.75
C GLY A 18 -5.97 9.78 1.98
N ALA A 19 -6.98 10.34 2.65
CA ALA A 19 -7.54 9.78 3.89
C ALA A 19 -7.94 8.29 3.75
N THR A 20 -8.64 7.95 2.67
CA THR A 20 -9.05 6.56 2.37
C THR A 20 -7.86 5.66 2.02
N GLY A 21 -6.89 6.18 1.27
CA GLY A 21 -5.68 5.47 0.86
C GLY A 21 -4.82 5.10 2.07
N GLN A 22 -4.65 6.02 3.01
CA GLN A 22 -3.94 5.79 4.28
C GLN A 22 -4.65 4.73 5.11
N LEU A 23 -5.97 4.86 5.30
CA LEU A 23 -6.77 3.93 6.11
C LEU A 23 -6.69 2.49 5.57
N HIS A 24 -6.98 2.29 4.28
CA HIS A 24 -6.99 0.93 3.70
C HIS A 24 -5.59 0.36 3.60
N THR A 25 -4.57 1.16 3.30
CA THR A 25 -3.18 0.69 3.26
C THR A 25 -2.72 0.19 4.62
N ARG A 26 -3.04 0.91 5.70
CA ARG A 26 -2.73 0.49 7.06
C ARG A 26 -3.44 -0.81 7.42
N LEU A 27 -4.76 -0.88 7.22
CA LEU A 27 -5.54 -2.09 7.51
C LEU A 27 -5.07 -3.30 6.68
N CYS A 28 -4.78 -3.12 5.39
CA CYS A 28 -4.26 -4.19 4.54
C CYS A 28 -2.88 -4.67 4.99
N ARG A 29 -2.01 -3.76 5.45
CA ARG A 29 -0.70 -4.12 6.00
C ARG A 29 -0.82 -4.88 7.33
N GLU A 30 -1.68 -4.42 8.23
CA GLU A 30 -1.99 -5.10 9.50
C GLU A 30 -2.58 -6.51 9.25
N TYR A 31 -3.38 -6.66 8.19
CA TYR A 31 -3.90 -7.95 7.75
C TYR A 31 -2.83 -8.88 7.16
N GLY A 32 -1.64 -8.37 6.83
CA GLY A 32 -0.52 -9.15 6.28
C GLY A 32 -0.35 -9.06 4.76
N THR A 33 -1.04 -8.13 4.09
CA THR A 33 -0.76 -7.82 2.68
C THR A 33 0.62 -7.21 2.54
N GLN A 34 1.38 -7.63 1.52
CA GLN A 34 2.71 -7.08 1.24
C GLN A 34 2.60 -5.72 0.55
N MET A 35 2.32 -4.67 1.32
CA MET A 35 2.32 -3.28 0.84
C MET A 35 3.77 -2.81 0.64
N VAL A 36 4.17 -2.50 -0.59
CA VAL A 36 5.57 -2.20 -0.95
C VAL A 36 5.84 -0.76 -1.36
N ALA A 37 4.82 -0.04 -1.81
CA ALA A 37 4.94 1.35 -2.23
C ALA A 37 3.59 2.06 -2.22
N GLY A 38 3.62 3.39 -2.25
CA GLY A 38 2.49 4.23 -2.56
C GLY A 38 2.85 5.31 -3.57
N VAL A 39 1.84 5.86 -4.25
CA VAL A 39 2.06 6.93 -5.23
C VAL A 39 1.09 8.07 -4.98
N THR A 40 1.62 9.27 -4.84
CA THR A 40 0.86 10.52 -4.93
C THR A 40 1.63 11.51 -5.82
N PRO A 41 1.01 12.07 -6.87
CA PRO A 41 1.66 13.07 -7.72
C PRO A 41 2.23 14.23 -6.91
N GLY A 42 3.51 14.56 -7.15
CA GLY A 42 4.20 15.65 -6.46
C GLY A 42 4.64 15.35 -5.02
N ARG A 43 4.47 14.11 -4.52
CA ARG A 43 4.94 13.68 -3.19
C ARG A 43 5.88 12.48 -3.23
N GLY A 44 6.74 12.41 -4.24
CA GLY A 44 7.80 11.40 -4.29
C GLY A 44 8.85 11.65 -3.20
N GLY A 45 9.41 10.57 -2.65
CA GLY A 45 10.45 10.64 -1.62
C GLY A 45 9.94 10.84 -0.19
N THR A 46 8.63 10.71 0.04
CA THR A 46 8.02 10.73 1.38
C THR A 46 7.55 9.34 1.77
N ASP A 47 7.77 8.95 3.01
CA ASP A 47 7.30 7.67 3.54
C ASP A 47 5.91 7.77 4.20
N PHE A 48 5.10 6.74 4.00
CA PHE A 48 3.89 6.47 4.77
C PHE A 48 4.11 5.21 5.62
N GLU A 49 4.40 5.37 6.91
CA GLU A 49 4.59 4.25 7.86
C GLU A 49 5.65 3.23 7.40
N GLY A 50 6.75 3.74 6.82
CA GLY A 50 7.82 2.92 6.25
C GLY A 50 7.45 2.22 4.95
N ILE A 51 6.39 2.66 4.27
CA ILE A 51 6.09 2.37 2.87
C ILE A 51 6.54 3.59 2.06
N PRO A 52 7.48 3.44 1.11
CA PRO A 52 7.95 4.53 0.26
C PRO A 52 6.90 4.98 -0.77
#